data_AF-A0A5C8E033-F1
#
_entry.id   AF-A0A5C8E033-F1
#
_cell.length_a   1.000
_cell.length_b   1.000
_cell.length_c   1.000
_cell.angle_alpha   90.00
_cell.angle_beta   90.00
_cell.angle_gamma   90.00
#
_symmetry.space_group_name_H-M   'P 1'
#
loop_
_entity.id
_entity.type
_entity.pdbx_description
1 polymer ?
#
loop_
_entity_poly.entity_id
_entity_poly.type
_entity_poly.pdbx_seq_one_letter_code
_entity_poly.pdbx_strand_id
1 'polypeptide(L)'
;TTPIIRNAEDRLTHIMTTMTGDGGGLEINRELLDEITSLAARVEAEAAIAGYRFAASAAYDDIVRQRLDVIGEKSFGGWPTLAEFLGRRLNPAMRTCQTLNTRMQDLNKKLTRAANLLRTRIDVEIEQQNRDLLAAMSERARMQLRLQQTVEGLSVAAISYYVASLLHYVFESLEHHLPVSPTVATGISIPFVVIALTIMLWRVKRGHGHT
;
A
#
# COMPACT_ATOMS: atom_id res chain seq x y z
N THR A 1 6.16 -33.63 -18.97
CA THR A 1 5.59 -32.66 -18.02
C THR A 1 4.69 -31.74 -18.80
N THR A 2 3.44 -31.53 -18.40
CA THR A 2 2.50 -30.67 -19.12
C THR A 2 3.12 -29.27 -19.32
N PRO A 3 3.17 -28.73 -20.55
CA PRO A 3 3.88 -27.49 -20.85
C PRO A 3 3.40 -26.30 -20.02
N ILE A 4 2.14 -26.32 -19.58
CA ILE A 4 1.52 -25.30 -18.73
C ILE A 4 2.16 -25.22 -17.33
N ILE A 5 2.40 -26.35 -16.66
CA ILE A 5 2.99 -26.36 -15.30
C ILE A 5 4.41 -25.82 -15.35
N ARG A 6 5.21 -26.29 -16.31
CA ARG A 6 6.60 -25.82 -16.45
C ARG A 6 6.65 -24.33 -16.74
N ASN A 7 5.82 -23.84 -17.68
CA ASN A 7 5.75 -22.40 -17.97
C ASN A 7 5.35 -21.58 -16.74
N ALA A 8 4.41 -22.08 -15.93
CA ALA A 8 3.99 -21.39 -14.73
C ALA A 8 5.04 -21.42 -13.60
N GLU A 9 5.79 -22.52 -13.45
CA GLU A 9 6.94 -22.61 -12.55
C GLU A 9 8.06 -21.63 -12.97
N ASP A 10 8.35 -21.54 -14.27
CA ASP A 10 9.35 -20.64 -14.83
C ASP A 10 8.95 -19.16 -14.61
N ARG A 11 7.69 -18.82 -14.90
CA ARG A 11 7.14 -17.47 -14.66
C ARG A 11 7.14 -17.10 -13.19
N LEU A 12 6.73 -17.99 -12.30
CA LEU A 12 6.80 -17.75 -10.85
C LEU A 12 8.23 -17.46 -10.41
N THR A 13 9.20 -18.22 -10.92
CA THR A 13 10.62 -18.01 -10.61
C THR A 13 11.10 -16.64 -11.10
N HIS A 14 10.69 -16.25 -12.32
CA HIS A 14 10.98 -14.93 -12.86
C HIS A 14 10.40 -13.81 -11.98
N ILE A 15 9.10 -13.87 -11.65
CA ILE A 15 8.42 -12.88 -10.81
C ILE A 15 9.08 -12.76 -9.44
N MET A 16 9.38 -13.90 -8.80
CA MET A 16 10.06 -13.91 -7.50
C MET A 16 11.45 -13.29 -7.57
N THR A 17 12.21 -13.56 -8.64
CA THR A 17 13.56 -13.00 -8.84
C THR A 17 13.49 -11.50 -9.04
N THR A 18 12.60 -11.02 -9.90
CA THR A 18 12.34 -9.59 -10.12
C THR A 18 11.89 -8.90 -8.84
N MET A 19 11.07 -9.57 -8.02
CA MET A 19 10.66 -9.06 -6.72
C MET A 19 11.83 -8.95 -5.75
N THR A 20 12.74 -9.92 -5.65
CA THR A 20 13.95 -9.77 -4.81
C THR A 20 14.99 -8.80 -5.37
N GLY A 21 14.89 -8.44 -6.65
CA GLY A 21 15.73 -7.43 -7.27
C GLY A 21 15.48 -6.03 -6.71
N ASP A 22 16.46 -5.16 -6.89
CA ASP A 22 16.40 -3.77 -6.45
C ASP A 22 15.39 -3.01 -7.33
N GLY A 23 14.17 -2.83 -6.82
CA GLY A 23 13.33 -1.70 -7.16
C GLY A 23 12.65 -1.73 -8.52
N GLY A 24 11.85 -2.75 -8.81
CA GLY A 24 10.65 -2.46 -9.58
C GLY A 24 9.79 -1.49 -8.77
N GLY A 25 9.67 -0.22 -9.19
CA GLY A 25 8.81 0.75 -8.52
C GLY A 25 7.35 0.28 -8.46
N LEU A 26 6.50 1.00 -7.73
CA LEU A 26 5.07 0.67 -7.54
C LEU A 26 4.33 0.18 -8.79
N GLU A 27 4.64 0.73 -9.97
CA GLU A 27 4.05 0.31 -11.25
C GLU A 27 4.46 -1.10 -11.67
N ILE A 28 5.75 -1.42 -11.62
CA ILE A 28 6.27 -2.77 -11.91
C ILE A 28 5.71 -3.78 -10.91
N ASN A 29 5.60 -3.42 -9.62
CA ASN A 29 5.01 -4.31 -8.62
C ASN A 29 3.53 -4.60 -8.93
N ARG A 30 2.77 -3.62 -9.42
CA ARG A 30 1.37 -3.81 -9.85
C ARG A 30 1.26 -4.70 -11.09
N GLU A 31 2.14 -4.51 -12.08
CA GLU A 31 2.19 -5.37 -13.27
C GLU A 31 2.51 -6.83 -12.90
N LEU A 32 3.52 -7.04 -12.05
CA LEU A 32 3.86 -8.38 -11.55
C LEU A 32 2.71 -9.00 -10.75
N LEU A 33 1.92 -8.19 -10.03
CA LEU A 33 0.76 -8.65 -9.27
C LEU A 33 -0.36 -9.11 -10.19
N ASP A 34 -0.61 -8.38 -11.28
CA ASP A 34 -1.60 -8.78 -12.27
C ASP A 34 -1.16 -10.06 -12.98
N GLU A 35 0.11 -10.15 -13.38
CA GLU A 35 0.67 -11.34 -14.01
C GLU A 35 0.54 -12.58 -13.11
N ILE A 36 0.95 -12.47 -11.84
CA ILE A 36 0.90 -13.62 -10.93
C ILE A 36 -0.52 -14.03 -10.57
N THR A 37 -1.44 -13.06 -10.45
CA THR A 37 -2.84 -13.34 -10.14
C THR A 37 -3.52 -14.03 -11.32
N SER A 38 -3.26 -13.58 -12.54
CA SER A 38 -3.72 -14.23 -13.78
C SER A 38 -3.15 -15.64 -13.91
N LEU A 39 -1.86 -15.82 -13.62
CA LEU A 39 -1.22 -17.13 -13.65
C LEU A 39 -1.81 -18.09 -12.59
N ALA A 40 -2.05 -17.61 -11.37
CA ALA A 40 -2.70 -18.36 -10.30
C ALA A 40 -4.10 -18.82 -10.71
N ALA A 41 -4.92 -17.91 -11.25
CA ALA A 41 -6.27 -18.22 -11.71
C ALA A 41 -6.27 -19.30 -12.81
N ARG A 42 -5.35 -19.21 -13.77
CA ARG A 42 -5.21 -20.21 -14.84
C ARG A 42 -4.78 -21.58 -14.31
N VAL A 43 -3.78 -21.63 -13.42
CA VAL A 43 -3.32 -22.89 -12.84
C VAL A 43 -4.42 -23.52 -11.98
N GLU A 44 -5.16 -22.73 -11.22
CA GLU A 44 -6.26 -23.22 -10.39
C GLU A 44 -7.41 -23.79 -11.23
N ALA A 45 -7.79 -23.12 -12.32
CA ALA A 45 -8.81 -23.62 -13.25
C ALA A 45 -8.41 -24.99 -13.84
N GLU A 46 -7.18 -25.11 -14.31
CA GLU A 46 -6.65 -26.39 -14.83
C GLU A 46 -6.56 -27.47 -13.74
N ALA A 47 -6.13 -27.11 -12.53
CA ALA A 47 -6.06 -28.02 -11.40
C ALA A 47 -7.45 -28.53 -10.99
N ALA A 48 -8.48 -27.68 -11.03
CA ALA A 48 -9.85 -28.07 -10.73
C ALA A 48 -10.39 -29.08 -11.75
N ILE A 49 -10.17 -28.84 -13.05
CA ILE A 49 -10.62 -29.73 -14.12
C ILE A 49 -9.87 -31.07 -14.09
N ALA A 50 -8.53 -31.02 -14.00
CA ALA A 50 -7.69 -32.22 -14.01
C ALA A 50 -7.83 -33.02 -12.71
N GLY A 51 -7.96 -32.33 -11.57
CA GLY A 51 -8.08 -32.91 -10.24
C GLY A 51 -9.27 -33.86 -10.12
N TYR A 52 -10.43 -33.47 -10.66
CA TYR A 52 -11.61 -34.35 -10.71
C TYR A 52 -11.31 -35.66 -11.46
N ARG A 53 -10.65 -35.56 -12.63
CA ARG A 53 -10.32 -36.74 -13.46
C ARG A 53 -9.26 -37.61 -12.80
N PHE A 54 -8.25 -37.02 -12.16
CA PHE A 54 -7.22 -37.77 -11.44
C PHE A 54 -7.78 -38.47 -10.20
N ALA A 55 -8.69 -37.82 -9.46
CA ALA A 55 -9.38 -38.43 -8.33
C ALA A 55 -10.25 -39.62 -8.77
N ALA A 56 -10.99 -39.45 -9.87
CA ALA A 56 -11.76 -40.55 -10.45
C ALA A 56 -10.85 -41.72 -10.87
N SER A 57 -9.76 -41.45 -11.59
CA SER A 57 -8.78 -42.49 -11.98
C SER A 57 -8.19 -43.21 -10.77
N ALA A 58 -7.92 -42.48 -9.67
CA ALA A 58 -7.41 -43.08 -8.43
C ALA A 58 -8.44 -44.02 -7.79
N ALA A 59 -9.70 -43.59 -7.70
CA ALA A 59 -10.78 -44.44 -7.20
C ALA A 59 -10.98 -45.70 -8.07
N TYR A 60 -10.87 -45.58 -9.40
CA TYR A 60 -10.94 -46.74 -10.29
C TYR A 60 -9.76 -47.69 -10.12
N ASP A 61 -8.53 -47.19 -9.95
CA ASP A 61 -7.35 -48.02 -9.67
C ASP A 61 -7.55 -48.82 -8.37
N ASP A 62 -8.07 -48.18 -7.31
CA ASP A 62 -8.37 -48.84 -6.04
C ASP A 62 -9.44 -49.94 -6.20
N ILE A 63 -10.52 -49.68 -6.93
CA ILE A 63 -11.54 -50.70 -7.22
C ILE A 63 -10.92 -51.89 -7.97
N VAL A 64 -10.10 -51.63 -9.00
CA VAL A 64 -9.46 -52.70 -9.77
C VAL A 64 -8.54 -53.54 -8.88
N ARG A 65 -7.72 -52.90 -8.03
CA ARG A 65 -6.87 -53.59 -7.05
C ARG A 65 -7.69 -54.45 -6.09
N GLN A 66 -8.77 -53.91 -5.53
CA GLN A 66 -9.63 -54.65 -4.61
C GLN A 66 -10.27 -55.87 -5.30
N ARG A 67 -10.70 -55.74 -6.55
CA ARG A 67 -11.27 -56.87 -7.31
C ARG A 67 -10.23 -57.94 -7.60
N LEU A 68 -9.02 -57.54 -8.00
CA LEU A 68 -7.91 -58.47 -8.23
C LEU A 68 -7.52 -59.23 -6.95
N ASP A 69 -7.54 -58.55 -5.80
CA ASP A 69 -7.27 -59.17 -4.50
C ASP A 69 -8.33 -60.22 -4.12
N VAL A 70 -9.62 -59.89 -4.31
CA VAL A 70 -10.74 -60.82 -4.06
C VAL A 70 -10.70 -62.06 -4.95
N ILE A 71 -10.18 -61.96 -6.18
CA ILE A 71 -10.02 -63.12 -7.08
C ILE A 71 -9.01 -64.13 -6.49
N GLY A 72 -8.06 -63.68 -5.68
CA GLY A 72 -7.11 -64.56 -4.98
C GLY A 72 -6.16 -65.30 -5.93
N GLU A 73 -5.70 -64.64 -6.99
CA GLU A 73 -4.82 -65.24 -7.99
C GLU A 73 -3.52 -65.79 -7.39
N LYS A 74 -3.11 -66.97 -7.84
CA LYS A 74 -1.82 -67.58 -7.50
C LYS A 74 -0.98 -67.69 -8.76
N SER A 75 0.31 -67.38 -8.66
CA SER A 75 1.23 -67.59 -9.78
C SER A 75 1.31 -69.07 -10.11
N PHE A 76 1.22 -69.41 -11.39
CA PHE A 76 1.33 -70.77 -11.90
C PHE A 76 2.48 -70.85 -12.91
N GLY A 77 3.38 -71.83 -12.73
CA GLY A 77 4.42 -72.14 -13.71
C GLY A 77 5.39 -70.99 -14.04
N GLY A 78 5.62 -70.05 -13.12
CA GLY A 78 6.51 -68.91 -13.34
C GLY A 78 5.91 -67.76 -14.17
N TRP A 79 4.63 -67.84 -14.54
CA TRP A 79 3.94 -66.76 -15.24
C TRP A 79 3.42 -65.70 -14.25
N PRO A 80 3.47 -64.40 -14.63
CA PRO A 80 2.94 -63.33 -13.79
C PRO A 80 1.41 -63.44 -13.68
N THR A 81 0.89 -63.04 -12.52
CA THR A 81 -0.55 -62.93 -12.30
C THR A 81 -1.13 -61.76 -13.10
N LEU A 82 -2.46 -61.71 -13.25
CA LEU A 82 -3.13 -60.56 -13.88
C LEU A 82 -2.86 -59.28 -13.07
N ALA A 83 -2.83 -59.40 -11.74
CA ALA A 83 -2.48 -58.30 -10.85
C ALA A 83 -1.07 -57.75 -11.10
N GLU A 84 -0.08 -58.61 -11.28
CA GLU A 84 1.29 -58.19 -11.61
C GLU A 84 1.38 -57.55 -13.00
N PHE A 85 0.71 -58.15 -13.99
CA PHE A 85 0.70 -57.62 -15.35
C PHE A 85 0.05 -56.25 -15.44
N LEU A 86 -1.16 -56.11 -14.88
CA LEU A 86 -1.89 -54.84 -14.84
C LEU A 86 -1.15 -53.82 -13.97
N GLY A 87 -0.63 -54.22 -12.82
CA GLY A 87 0.17 -53.35 -11.96
C GLY A 87 1.38 -52.76 -12.67
N ARG A 88 2.14 -53.56 -13.43
CA ARG A 88 3.28 -53.05 -14.22
C ARG A 88 2.87 -52.02 -15.27
N ARG A 89 1.67 -52.12 -15.85
CA ARG A 89 1.17 -51.19 -16.88
C ARG A 89 0.47 -49.95 -16.30
N LEU A 90 -0.31 -50.12 -15.23
CA LEU A 90 -1.16 -49.08 -14.66
C LEU A 90 -0.43 -48.24 -13.59
N ASN A 91 0.41 -48.86 -12.75
CA ASN A 91 1.12 -48.15 -11.67
C ASN A 91 1.91 -46.93 -12.18
N PRO A 92 2.67 -47.00 -13.30
CA PRO A 92 3.41 -45.83 -13.80
C PRO A 92 2.48 -44.68 -14.22
N ALA A 93 1.35 -44.98 -14.85
CA ALA A 93 0.37 -43.97 -15.26
C ALA A 93 -0.28 -43.32 -14.02
N MET A 94 -0.68 -44.13 -13.04
CA MET A 94 -1.29 -43.65 -11.80
C MET A 94 -0.35 -42.77 -10.98
N ARG A 95 0.93 -43.16 -10.85
CA ARG A 95 1.96 -42.32 -10.22
C ARG A 95 2.15 -40.98 -10.93
N THR A 96 2.02 -40.96 -12.26
CA THR A 96 2.10 -39.72 -13.04
C THR A 96 0.92 -38.80 -12.73
N CYS A 97 -0.32 -39.33 -12.70
CA CYS A 97 -1.50 -38.56 -12.31
C CYS A 97 -1.37 -37.98 -10.90
N GLN A 98 -0.96 -38.79 -9.93
CA GLN A 98 -0.74 -38.34 -8.55
C GLN A 98 0.35 -37.26 -8.46
N THR A 99 1.48 -37.46 -9.13
CA THR A 99 2.59 -36.49 -9.14
C THR A 99 2.16 -35.17 -9.76
N LEU A 100 1.43 -35.20 -10.89
CA LEU A 100 0.93 -33.99 -11.54
C LEU A 100 -0.08 -33.25 -10.65
N ASN A 101 -0.99 -33.98 -10.00
CA ASN A 101 -1.96 -33.39 -9.07
C ASN A 101 -1.25 -32.67 -7.90
N THR A 102 -0.29 -33.33 -7.25
CA THR A 102 0.48 -32.73 -6.16
C THR A 102 1.27 -31.51 -6.64
N ARG A 103 1.91 -31.59 -7.81
CA ARG A 103 2.66 -30.45 -8.38
C ARG A 103 1.77 -29.26 -8.68
N MET A 104 0.57 -29.47 -9.24
CA MET A 104 -0.40 -28.40 -9.49
C MET A 104 -0.83 -27.72 -8.19
N GLN A 105 -1.15 -28.50 -7.16
CA GLN A 105 -1.54 -27.96 -5.85
C GLN A 105 -0.41 -27.18 -5.18
N ASP A 106 0.81 -27.70 -5.22
CA ASP A 106 1.97 -27.02 -4.65
C ASP A 106 2.32 -25.73 -5.40
N LEU A 107 2.20 -25.74 -6.73
CA LEU A 107 2.38 -24.56 -7.55
C LEU A 107 1.34 -23.49 -7.22
N ASN A 108 0.06 -23.86 -7.10
CA ASN A 108 -0.97 -22.89 -6.72
C ASN A 108 -0.72 -22.27 -5.32
N LYS A 109 -0.33 -23.09 -4.34
CA LYS A 109 0.08 -22.58 -3.02
C LYS A 109 1.26 -21.60 -3.11
N LYS A 110 2.23 -21.85 -3.99
CA LYS A 110 3.38 -20.95 -4.19
C LYS A 110 2.94 -19.65 -4.88
N LEU A 111 2.12 -19.71 -5.92
CA LEU A 111 1.57 -18.55 -6.62
C LEU A 111 0.76 -17.66 -5.68
N THR A 112 -0.14 -18.25 -4.89
CA THR A 112 -0.95 -17.52 -3.89
C THR A 112 -0.08 -16.82 -2.86
N ARG A 113 0.95 -17.49 -2.35
CA ARG A 113 1.89 -16.88 -1.38
C ARG A 113 2.65 -15.72 -2.00
N ALA A 114 3.16 -15.88 -3.22
CA ALA A 114 3.87 -14.83 -3.92
C ALA A 114 2.97 -13.61 -4.23
N ALA A 115 1.71 -13.85 -4.63
CA ALA A 115 0.72 -12.78 -4.82
C ALA A 115 0.45 -11.99 -3.53
N ASN A 116 0.31 -12.70 -2.40
CA ASN A 116 0.12 -12.06 -1.09
C ASN A 116 1.35 -11.24 -0.67
N LEU A 117 2.56 -11.76 -0.85
CA LEU A 117 3.79 -11.02 -0.54
C LEU A 117 3.89 -9.73 -1.37
N LEU A 118 3.56 -9.81 -2.65
CA LEU A 118 3.62 -8.67 -3.56
C LEU A 118 2.54 -7.62 -3.21
N ARG A 119 1.33 -8.06 -2.84
CA ARG A 119 0.29 -7.17 -2.31
C ARG A 119 0.76 -6.46 -1.05
N THR A 120 1.31 -7.19 -0.07
CA THR A 120 1.86 -6.58 1.15
C THR A 120 2.95 -5.55 0.82
N ARG A 121 3.83 -5.84 -0.14
CA ARG A 121 4.87 -4.89 -0.54
C ARG A 121 4.29 -3.61 -1.15
N ILE A 122 3.30 -3.74 -2.04
CA ILE A 122 2.59 -2.59 -2.64
C ILE A 122 1.92 -1.74 -1.56
N ASP A 123 1.24 -2.38 -0.61
CA ASP A 123 0.55 -1.68 0.48
C ASP A 123 1.56 -0.88 1.33
N VAL A 124 2.71 -1.48 1.67
CA VAL A 124 3.79 -0.81 2.42
C VAL A 124 4.38 0.36 1.62
N GLU A 125 4.59 0.21 0.31
CA GLU A 125 5.14 1.27 -0.54
C GLU A 125 4.17 2.47 -0.64
N ILE A 126 2.85 2.20 -0.74
CA ILE A 126 1.81 3.24 -0.72
C ILE A 126 1.75 3.94 0.64
N GLU A 127 1.83 3.20 1.75
CA GLU A 127 1.85 3.78 3.09
C GLU A 127 3.08 4.68 3.31
N GLN A 128 4.26 4.26 2.81
CA GLN A 128 5.47 5.07 2.84
C GLN A 128 5.31 6.37 2.03
N GLN A 129 4.79 6.28 0.80
CA GLN A 129 4.51 7.47 -0.02
C GLN A 129 3.54 8.44 0.67
N ASN A 130 2.47 7.92 1.28
CA ASN A 130 1.51 8.74 2.02
C ASN A 130 2.14 9.41 3.23
N ARG A 131 2.97 8.68 3.98
CA ARG A 131 3.70 9.23 5.13
C ARG A 131 4.63 10.36 4.70
N ASP A 132 5.38 10.17 3.62
CA ASP A 132 6.33 11.18 3.12
C ASP A 132 5.60 12.42 2.60
N LEU A 133 4.47 12.22 1.91
CA LEU A 133 3.61 13.32 1.47
C LEU A 133 3.07 14.12 2.66
N LEU A 134 2.56 13.45 3.69
CA LEU A 134 2.08 14.11 4.91
C LEU A 134 3.19 14.86 5.64
N ALA A 135 4.40 14.28 5.70
CA ALA A 135 5.56 14.93 6.28
C ALA A 135 5.89 16.23 5.53
N ALA A 136 5.96 16.17 4.19
CA ALA A 136 6.21 17.33 3.33
C ALA A 136 5.11 18.40 3.45
N MET A 137 3.83 17.99 3.55
CA MET A 137 2.73 18.91 3.81
C MET A 137 2.89 19.61 5.17
N SER A 138 3.26 18.88 6.21
CA SER A 138 3.47 19.45 7.56
C SER A 138 4.59 20.50 7.58
N GLU A 139 5.64 20.28 6.78
CA GLU A 139 6.77 21.19 6.66
C GLU A 139 6.37 22.46 5.90
N ARG A 140 5.65 22.29 4.77
CA ARG A 140 5.11 23.41 4.00
C ARG A 140 4.12 24.25 4.83
N ALA A 141 3.22 23.62 5.57
CA ALA A 141 2.28 24.32 6.45
C ALA A 141 3.00 25.14 7.53
N ARG A 142 4.04 24.56 8.16
CA ARG A 142 4.88 25.30 9.12
C ARG A 142 5.57 26.50 8.49
N MET A 143 6.07 26.36 7.26
CA MET A 143 6.69 27.47 6.54
C MET A 143 5.66 28.56 6.19
N GLN A 144 4.48 28.19 5.74
CA GLN A 144 3.36 29.11 5.48
C GLN A 144 2.96 29.88 6.74
N LEU A 145 2.86 29.21 7.89
CA LEU A 145 2.56 29.86 9.17
C LEU A 145 3.63 30.89 9.56
N ARG A 146 4.91 30.59 9.37
CA ARG A 146 5.99 31.55 9.64
C ARG A 146 5.90 32.77 8.73
N LEU A 147 5.68 32.57 7.43
CA LEU A 147 5.51 33.67 6.48
C LEU A 147 4.29 34.53 6.84
N GLN A 148 3.16 33.92 7.20
CA GLN A 148 1.98 34.65 7.64
C GLN A 148 2.26 35.47 8.90
N GLN A 149 2.93 34.89 9.91
CA GLN A 149 3.32 35.62 11.12
C GLN A 149 4.25 36.81 10.82
N THR A 150 5.16 36.68 9.84
CA THR A 150 6.02 37.80 9.44
C THR A 150 5.24 38.92 8.77
N VAL A 151 4.27 38.61 7.90
CA VAL A 151 3.41 39.60 7.23
C VAL A 151 2.47 40.28 8.23
N GLU A 152 1.94 39.51 9.19
CA GLU A 152 1.14 40.07 10.28
C GLU A 152 1.94 41.07 11.11
N GLY A 153 3.19 40.74 11.46
CA GLY A 153 4.08 41.66 12.20
C GLY A 153 4.33 42.98 11.46
N LEU A 154 4.57 42.92 10.14
CA LEU A 154 4.73 44.11 9.31
C LEU A 154 3.44 44.94 9.23
N SER A 155 2.28 44.28 9.18
CA SER A 155 0.97 44.95 9.15
C SER A 155 0.71 45.73 10.43
N VAL A 156 1.12 45.21 11.60
CA VAL A 156 1.03 45.95 12.87
C VAL A 156 1.83 47.24 12.82
N ALA A 157 3.06 47.20 12.30
CA ALA A 157 3.91 48.37 12.17
C ALA A 157 3.27 49.43 11.25
N ALA A 158 2.76 49.00 10.08
CA ALA A 158 2.09 49.89 9.14
C ALA A 158 0.82 50.55 9.74
N ILE A 159 -0.07 49.75 10.35
CA ILE A 159 -1.31 50.25 10.97
C ILE A 159 -0.98 51.20 12.14
N SER A 160 0.02 50.86 12.96
CA SER A 160 0.43 51.71 14.09
C SER A 160 0.89 53.09 13.62
N TYR A 161 1.63 53.15 12.52
CA TYR A 161 2.05 54.42 11.92
C TYR A 161 0.87 55.25 11.42
N TYR A 162 -0.10 54.62 10.73
CA TYR A 162 -1.31 55.31 10.26
C TYR A 162 -2.15 55.86 11.42
N VAL A 163 -2.35 55.06 12.48
CA VAL A 163 -3.12 55.49 13.66
C VAL A 163 -2.39 56.61 14.41
N ALA A 164 -1.08 56.52 14.59
CA ALA A 164 -0.29 57.58 15.22
C ALA A 164 -0.35 58.90 14.41
N SER A 165 -0.28 58.81 13.08
CA SER A 165 -0.41 59.97 12.19
C SER A 165 -1.80 60.60 12.29
N LEU A 166 -2.85 59.78 12.39
CA LEU A 166 -4.22 60.27 12.56
C LEU A 166 -4.42 60.99 13.90
N LEU A 167 -3.86 60.44 15.00
CA LEU A 167 -3.89 61.10 16.31
C LEU A 167 -3.13 62.44 16.31
N HIS A 168 -2.02 62.51 15.58
CA HIS A 168 -1.27 63.76 15.42
C HIS A 168 -2.14 64.88 14.85
N TYR A 169 -2.86 64.61 13.75
CA TYR A 169 -3.77 65.58 13.14
C TYR A 169 -4.92 65.99 14.07
N VAL A 170 -5.43 65.06 14.88
CA VAL A 170 -6.46 65.37 15.90
C VAL A 170 -5.90 66.32 16.96
N PHE A 171 -4.69 66.07 17.48
CA PHE A 171 -4.06 66.95 18.47
C PHE A 171 -3.72 68.32 17.90
N GLU A 172 -3.23 68.40 16.66
CA GLU A 172 -2.97 69.65 15.95
C GLU A 172 -4.27 70.46 15.78
N SER A 173 -5.38 69.80 15.46
CA SER A 173 -6.70 70.45 15.35
C SER A 173 -7.25 70.97 16.68
N LEU A 174 -6.82 70.39 17.81
CA LEU A 174 -7.23 70.78 19.17
C LEU A 174 -6.25 71.75 19.86
N GLU A 175 -5.19 72.19 19.17
CA GLU A 175 -4.14 73.05 19.74
C GLU A 175 -4.70 74.37 20.32
N HIS A 176 -5.80 74.89 19.77
CA HIS A 176 -6.47 76.09 20.29
C HIS A 176 -7.28 75.89 21.58
N HIS A 177 -7.43 74.65 22.05
CA HIS A 177 -8.28 74.31 23.20
C HIS A 177 -7.54 73.64 24.37
N LEU A 178 -6.28 73.21 24.19
CA LEU A 178 -5.47 72.61 25.25
C LEU A 178 -4.09 73.29 25.38
N PRO A 179 -3.59 73.52 26.62
CA PRO A 179 -2.29 74.15 26.88
C PRO A 179 -1.07 73.22 26.66
N VAL A 180 -1.20 72.17 25.84
CA VAL A 180 -0.16 71.15 25.63
C VAL A 180 0.27 71.17 24.17
N SER A 181 1.58 71.16 23.91
CA SER A 181 2.08 71.14 22.54
C SER A 181 1.67 69.82 21.84
N PRO A 182 1.07 69.88 20.64
CA PRO A 182 0.63 68.70 19.90
C PRO A 182 1.73 67.66 19.69
N THR A 183 2.98 68.10 19.57
CA THR A 183 4.16 67.25 19.41
C THR A 183 4.41 66.36 20.64
N VAL A 184 4.28 66.90 21.85
CA VAL A 184 4.49 66.14 23.10
C VAL A 184 3.32 65.18 23.36
N ALA A 185 2.08 65.63 23.12
CA ALA A 185 0.89 64.78 23.23
C ALA A 185 0.96 63.59 22.25
N THR A 186 1.37 63.84 21.01
CA THR A 186 1.58 62.79 19.99
C THR A 186 2.69 61.82 20.43
N GLY A 187 3.84 62.32 20.85
CA GLY A 187 4.97 61.50 21.30
C GLY A 187 4.62 60.55 22.45
N ILE A 188 3.81 61.02 23.41
CA ILE A 188 3.33 60.20 24.53
C ILE A 188 2.31 59.16 24.04
N SER A 189 1.47 59.48 23.04
CA SER A 189 0.42 58.58 22.56
C SER A 189 0.92 57.36 21.76
N ILE A 190 2.06 57.47 21.07
CA ILE A 190 2.63 56.41 20.23
C ILE A 190 2.81 55.07 20.96
N PRO A 191 3.47 54.99 22.14
CA PRO A 191 3.60 53.72 22.86
C PRO A 191 2.25 53.12 23.25
N PHE A 192 1.26 53.95 23.61
CA PHE A 192 -0.09 53.46 23.93
C PHE A 192 -0.79 52.87 22.70
N VAL A 193 -0.66 53.49 21.52
CA VAL A 193 -1.22 52.96 20.26
C VAL A 193 -0.62 51.61 19.92
N VAL A 194 0.70 51.47 20.00
CA VAL A 194 1.41 50.21 19.71
C VAL A 194 0.98 49.12 20.71
N ILE A 195 0.92 49.43 22.00
CA ILE A 195 0.47 48.49 23.04
C ILE A 195 -1.00 48.10 22.83
N ALA A 196 -1.88 49.05 22.50
CA ALA A 196 -3.30 48.78 22.28
C ALA A 196 -3.53 47.87 21.06
N LEU A 197 -2.88 48.15 19.93
CA LEU A 197 -2.99 47.35 18.71
C LEU A 197 -2.40 45.95 18.89
N THR A 198 -1.27 45.83 19.58
CA THR A 198 -0.67 44.52 19.87
C THR A 198 -1.56 43.68 20.78
N ILE A 199 -2.13 44.26 21.84
CA ILE A 199 -3.09 43.57 22.73
C ILE A 199 -4.36 43.17 21.96
N MET A 200 -4.90 44.05 21.13
CA MET A 200 -6.11 43.78 20.34
C MET A 200 -5.90 42.61 19.38
N LEU A 201 -4.82 42.62 18.61
CA LEU A 201 -4.48 41.51 17.70
C LEU A 201 -4.20 40.20 18.45
N TRP A 202 -3.55 40.29 19.60
CA TRP A 202 -3.31 39.10 20.43
C TRP A 202 -4.61 38.49 20.98
N ARG A 203 -5.59 39.32 21.36
CA ARG A 203 -6.93 38.84 21.74
C ARG A 203 -7.69 38.20 20.58
N VAL A 204 -7.67 38.81 19.40
CA VAL A 204 -8.32 38.26 18.20
C VAL A 204 -7.70 36.91 17.81
N LYS A 205 -6.37 36.78 17.90
CA LYS A 205 -5.66 35.52 17.65
C LYS A 205 -6.04 34.41 18.63
N ARG A 206 -6.24 34.73 19.92
CA ARG A 206 -6.70 33.75 20.91
C ARG A 206 -8.15 33.31 20.68
N GLY A 207 -9.00 34.17 20.09
CA GLY A 207 -10.40 33.84 19.80
C GLY A 207 -10.61 32.86 18.63
N HIS A 208 -9.72 32.85 17.63
CA HIS A 208 -9.84 32.00 16.43
C HIS A 208 -9.20 30.60 16.59
N GLY A 209 -8.64 30.27 17.75
CA GLY A 209 -8.05 28.94 18.01
C GLY A 209 -9.03 27.86 18.49
N HIS A 210 -10.35 28.14 18.46
CA HIS A 210 -11.38 27.29 19.10
C HIS A 210 -12.54 26.88 18.18
N THR A 211 -12.36 26.92 16.86
CA THR A 211 -13.33 26.42 15.87
C THR A 211 -12.66 25.55 14.84
#